data_AF-A0A527GG87-F1
#
_entry.id   AF-A0A527GG87-F1
#
_cell.length_a   1.000
_cell.length_b   1.000
_cell.length_c   1.000
_cell.angle_alpha   90.00
_cell.angle_beta   90.00
_cell.angle_gamma   90.00
#
_symmetry.space_group_name_H-M   'P 1'
#
loop_
_entity.id
_entity.type
_entity.pdbx_description
1 polymer ?
#
loop_
_entity_poly.entity_id
_entity_poly.type
_entity_poly.pdbx_seq_one_letter_code
_entity_poly.pdbx_strand_id
1 'polypeptide(L)'
;LLEGATPSQIDQVFTDFGWPMGPFQMGDLAGLDIGWRNRKARGLSAVIADTLCEQGRFGQKTGRGFYLYEAGARTPVPDPE
;
A
#
# COMPACT_ATOMS: atom_id res chain seq x y z
N LEU A 1 -6.56 5.52 8.01
CA LEU A 1 -5.48 6.40 7.53
C LEU A 1 -5.91 7.86 7.57
N LEU A 2 -7.08 8.24 7.03
CA LEU A 2 -7.70 9.56 7.29
C LEU A 2 -8.63 9.53 8.52
N GLU A 3 -9.26 8.39 8.79
CA GLU A 3 -10.19 8.20 9.92
C GLU A 3 -9.60 7.31 11.04
N GLY A 4 -8.28 7.16 11.10
CA GLY A 4 -7.58 6.48 12.20
C GLY A 4 -7.25 4.99 12.04
N ALA A 5 -7.89 4.25 11.13
CA ALA A 5 -7.55 2.83 10.92
C ALA A 5 -6.16 2.64 10.25
N THR A 6 -5.37 1.65 10.68
CA THR A 6 -4.08 1.33 10.04
C THR A 6 -4.28 0.45 8.79
N PRO A 7 -3.33 0.44 7.82
CA PRO A 7 -3.36 -0.52 6.71
C PRO A 7 -3.51 -1.97 7.18
N SER A 8 -2.80 -2.34 8.25
CA SER A 8 -2.85 -3.68 8.83
C SER A 8 -4.21 -4.06 9.39
N GLN A 9 -4.90 -3.13 10.06
CA GLN A 9 -6.26 -3.37 10.56
C GLN A 9 -7.23 -3.63 9.42
N ILE A 10 -7.12 -2.86 8.34
CA ILE A 10 -8.01 -3.03 7.19
C ILE A 10 -7.68 -4.36 6.49
N ASP A 11 -6.40 -4.63 6.19
CA ASP A 11 -6.01 -5.88 5.55
C ASP A 11 -6.43 -7.11 6.36
N GLN A 12 -6.33 -7.05 7.70
CA GLN A 12 -6.76 -8.12 8.59
C GLN A 12 -8.26 -8.41 8.45
N VAL A 13 -9.11 -7.38 8.35
CA VAL A 13 -10.55 -7.55 8.16
C VAL A 13 -10.86 -8.30 6.85
N PHE A 14 -10.13 -8.01 5.77
CA PHE A 14 -10.30 -8.72 4.49
C PHE A 14 -9.81 -10.17 4.58
N THR A 15 -8.68 -10.42 5.24
CA THR A 15 -8.18 -11.80 5.40
C THR A 15 -9.07 -12.63 6.31
N ASP A 16 -9.62 -12.04 7.38
CA ASP A 16 -10.59 -12.70 8.27
C ASP A 16 -11.89 -13.03 7.55
N PHE A 17 -12.28 -12.17 6.59
CA PHE A 17 -13.41 -12.43 5.70
C PHE A 17 -13.14 -13.58 4.71
N GLY A 18 -11.90 -14.03 4.56
CA GLY A 18 -11.51 -15.16 3.71
C GLY A 18 -10.80 -14.77 2.42
N TRP A 19 -10.39 -13.51 2.25
CA TRP A 19 -9.53 -13.14 1.13
C TRP A 19 -8.10 -13.64 1.37
N PRO A 20 -7.36 -14.04 0.32
CA PRO A 20 -5.98 -14.50 0.48
C PRO A 20 -5.01 -13.37 0.86
N MET A 21 -5.41 -12.11 0.67
CA MET A 21 -4.58 -10.93 0.88
C MET A 21 -5.46 -9.68 1.00
N GLY A 22 -5.07 -8.76 1.88
CA GLY A 22 -5.73 -7.47 2.03
C GLY A 22 -5.41 -6.48 0.90
N PRO A 23 -6.25 -5.46 0.70
CA PRO A 23 -6.11 -4.51 -0.39
C PRO A 23 -4.81 -3.68 -0.35
N PHE A 24 -4.27 -3.35 0.83
CA PHE A 24 -3.03 -2.56 0.92
C PHE A 24 -1.81 -3.41 0.57
N GLN A 25 -1.74 -4.64 1.10
CA GLN A 25 -0.70 -5.60 0.71
C GLN A 25 -0.76 -5.92 -0.78
N MET A 26 -1.97 -6.04 -1.35
CA MET A 26 -2.14 -6.23 -2.80
C MET A 26 -1.66 -5.02 -3.61
N GLY A 27 -1.95 -3.80 -3.14
CA GLY A 27 -1.48 -2.56 -3.79
C GLY A 27 0.04 -2.48 -3.83
N ASP A 28 0.72 -2.83 -2.73
CA ASP A 28 2.18 -2.87 -2.66
C ASP A 28 2.79 -3.96 -3.55
N LEU A 29 2.08 -5.08 -3.74
CA LEU A 29 2.50 -6.12 -4.66
C LEU A 29 2.38 -5.67 -6.12
N ALA A 30 1.27 -5.01 -6.48
CA ALA A 30 1.02 -4.54 -7.84
C ALA A 30 1.97 -3.37 -8.23
N GLY A 31 2.25 -2.48 -7.28
CA GLY A 31 3.03 -1.27 -7.48
C GLY A 31 2.17 -0.02 -7.42
N LEU A 32 2.41 0.82 -6.41
CA LEU A 32 1.59 2.01 -6.15
C LEU A 32 1.71 3.08 -7.25
N ASP A 33 2.85 3.12 -7.93
CA ASP A 33 3.14 4.04 -9.02
C ASP A 33 2.24 3.83 -10.25
N ILE A 34 1.77 2.60 -10.49
CA ILE A 34 0.82 2.30 -11.57
C ILE A 34 -0.51 3.02 -11.30
N GLY A 35 -1.03 2.86 -10.08
CA GLY A 35 -2.24 3.55 -9.63
C GLY A 35 -2.09 5.06 -9.63
N TRP A 36 -0.92 5.56 -9.21
CA TRP A 36 -0.61 7.00 -9.20
C TRP A 36 -0.61 7.62 -10.60
N ARG A 37 0.02 6.97 -11.58
CA ARG A 37 0.02 7.43 -12.99
C ARG A 37 -1.40 7.47 -13.56
N ASN A 38 -2.21 6.46 -13.29
CA ASN A 38 -3.60 6.40 -13.74
C ASN A 38 -4.44 7.52 -13.10
N ARG A 39 -4.32 7.72 -11.78
CA ARG A 39 -5.00 8.81 -11.07
C ARG A 39 -4.64 10.19 -11.65
N LYS A 40 -3.34 10.47 -11.83
CA LYS A 40 -2.87 11.72 -12.45
C LYS A 40 -3.42 11.92 -13.87
N ALA A 41 -3.41 10.88 -14.71
CA ALA A 41 -3.95 10.96 -16.06
C ALA A 41 -5.46 11.26 -16.10
N ARG A 42 -6.20 10.86 -15.05
CA ARG A 42 -7.63 11.10 -14.91
C ARG A 42 -7.98 12.38 -14.13
N GLY A 43 -6.97 13.15 -13.69
CA GLY A 43 -7.18 14.32 -12.84
C GLY A 43 -7.72 13.98 -11.44
N LEU A 44 -7.53 12.73 -10.99
CA LEU A 44 -7.94 12.27 -9.66
C LEU A 44 -6.74 12.32 -8.71
N SER A 45 -7.02 12.50 -7.42
CA SER A 45 -6.01 12.43 -6.36
C SER A 45 -6.45 11.54 -5.21
N ALA A 46 -5.49 10.92 -4.55
CA ALA A 46 -5.68 10.15 -3.33
C ALA A 46 -4.54 10.51 -2.38
N VAL A 47 -4.81 11.42 -1.43
CA VAL A 47 -3.79 12.07 -0.59
C VAL A 47 -2.74 11.09 -0.08
N ILE A 48 -3.14 10.03 0.61
CA ILE A 48 -2.20 9.06 1.20
C ILE A 48 -1.40 8.32 0.12
N ALA A 49 -2.09 7.75 -0.88
CA ALA A 49 -1.44 6.93 -1.89
C ALA A 49 -0.52 7.75 -2.80
N ASP A 50 -0.85 9.02 -3.03
CA ASP A 50 -0.05 9.94 -3.82
C ASP A 50 1.17 10.42 -3.03
N THR A 51 1.02 10.74 -1.73
CA THR A 51 2.15 11.08 -0.85
C THR A 51 3.16 9.94 -0.75
N LEU A 52 2.70 8.68 -0.63
CA LEU A 52 3.60 7.52 -0.63
C LEU A 52 4.40 7.45 -1.95
N CYS A 53 3.75 7.67 -3.08
CA CYS A 53 4.41 7.67 -4.38
C CYS A 53 5.39 8.84 -4.55
N GLU A 54 5.07 10.02 -4.01
CA GLU A 54 5.96 11.18 -4.00
C GLU A 54 7.21 10.96 -3.14
N GLN A 55 7.11 10.15 -2.09
CA GLN A 55 8.24 9.69 -1.27
C GLN A 55 9.01 8.50 -1.90
N GLY A 56 8.64 8.05 -3.10
CA GLY A 56 9.26 6.90 -3.76
C GLY A 56 8.90 5.54 -3.13
N ARG A 57 7.85 5.49 -2.31
CA ARG A 57 7.32 4.25 -1.72
C ARG A 57 6.37 3.59 -2.71
N PHE A 58 6.87 2.63 -3.49
CA PHE A 58 6.10 1.98 -4.55
C PHE A 58 5.65 0.55 -4.24
N GLY A 59 5.90 0.05 -3.02
CA GLY A 59 5.55 -1.29 -2.60
C GLY A 59 6.75 -2.24 -2.55
N GLN A 60 6.51 -3.53 -2.81
CA GLN A 60 7.51 -4.60 -2.64
C GLN A 60 8.76 -4.38 -3.50
N LYS A 61 8.59 -3.83 -4.70
CA LYS A 61 9.71 -3.58 -5.64
C LYS A 61 10.72 -2.54 -5.14
N THR A 62 10.31 -1.66 -4.23
CA THR A 62 11.17 -0.65 -3.58
C THR A 62 11.48 -0.99 -2.13
N GLY A 63 11.02 -2.14 -1.62
CA GLY A 63 11.12 -2.54 -0.21
C GLY A 63 10.22 -1.74 0.75
N ARG A 64 9.43 -0.80 0.22
CA ARG A 64 8.56 0.10 1.02
C ARG A 64 7.39 0.61 0.20
N GLY A 65 6.19 0.54 0.78
CA GLY A 65 4.92 0.99 0.21
C GLY A 65 3.99 1.44 1.33
N PHE A 66 2.83 0.83 1.48
CA PHE A 66 2.04 0.90 2.73
C PHE A 66 2.70 0.13 3.88
N TYR A 67 3.49 -0.88 3.54
CA TYR A 67 4.30 -1.65 4.48
C TYR A 67 5.78 -1.56 4.16
N LEU A 68 6.60 -1.97 5.14
CA LEU A 68 8.02 -2.27 4.95
C LEU A 68 8.18 -3.73 4.53
N TYR A 69 9.11 -3.97 3.62
CA TYR A 69 9.46 -5.30 3.13
C TYR A 69 10.97 -5.50 3.24
N GLU A 70 11.39 -6.52 3.98
CA GLU A 70 12.79 -6.94 4.00
C GLU A 70 13.23 -7.45 2.62
N ALA A 71 14.54 -7.40 2.35
CA ALA A 71 15.08 -7.78 1.05
C ALA A 71 14.70 -9.23 0.68
N GLY A 72 13.90 -9.38 -0.38
CA GLY A 72 13.40 -10.68 -0.85
C GLY A 72 12.22 -11.25 -0.05
N ALA A 73 11.79 -10.59 1.03
CA ALA A 73 10.62 -10.99 1.79
C ALA A 73 9.34 -10.41 1.16
N ARG A 74 8.27 -11.21 1.19
CA ARG A 74 6.91 -10.80 0.78
C ARG A 74 6.00 -10.54 1.97
N THR A 75 6.53 -10.73 3.18
CA THR A 75 5.84 -10.52 4.45
C THR A 75 5.75 -9.01 4.70
N PRO A 76 4.54 -8.45 4.84
CA PRO A 76 4.37 -7.04 5.14
C PRO A 76 4.72 -6.78 6.61
N VAL A 77 5.61 -5.84 6.88
CA VAL A 77 5.90 -5.34 8.22
C VAL A 77 5.22 -3.97 8.36
N PRO A 78 4.40 -3.74 9.40
CA PRO A 78 3.83 -2.43 9.66
C PRO A 78 4.92 -1.35 9.74
N ASP A 79 4.73 -0.26 9.00
CA ASP A 79 5.61 0.90 9.09
C ASP A 79 5.18 1.77 10.29
N PRO A 80 6.09 2.09 11.23
CA PRO A 80 5.80 3.01 12.33
C PRO A 80 5.72 4.49 11.92
N GLU A 81 6.15 4.86 10.70
CA GLU A 81 5.96 6.21 10.10
C GLU A 81 4.68 6.32 9.24
#